data_AF-A0A0T6DQH4-F1
#
_entry.id   AF-A0A0T6DQH4-F1
#
_cell.length_a   1.000
_cell.length_b   1.000
_cell.length_c   1.000
_cell.angle_alpha   90.00
_cell.angle_beta   90.00
_cell.angle_gamma   90.00
#
_symmetry.space_group_name_H-M   'P 1'
#
loop_
_entity.id
_entity.type
_entity.pdbx_description
1 polymer ?
#
loop_
_entity_poly.entity_id
_entity_poly.type
_entity_poly.pdbx_seq_one_letter_code
_entity_poly.pdbx_strand_id
1 'polypeptide(L)'
;MKTKLEYQPDITETNKLICERYWLREGDKRSGFIYTCKEIGQEFDVKHQDIPSIVKINAHLVVLDCQCIDCGTTKICYTRSQLTRLDLIRWRCDDCRAALEKRMDQEYLEYHLKQDRLAEEKRQTALEYINQCRSIQLSSIPSVTELNDVDKLLLAATVESIGADNIRNTVSLRDNLSLPLSPFSKLDEEILQHLFNRNLLILASENSYEYVTINEEKELEIDFYQAIFEFAYSIENLTKILINAKSQKNTSALVANDQFKNWCEKLQLGECLSYLITRSRLNYLAPPIGEKLISILRSCLAECSVSTMHYIIWKSVENAAAYVQKPGITRKHASNSVSGNIERVFNKIYSGSWSHNKSFRDASHPQSAMAKIFFDYVFGVDDGGFHYTIDKLFSPYRSQKALEPISYAALGNARSTNYSVTIALDIKQS
;
A
#
# COMPACT_ATOMS: atom_id res chain seq x y z
N MET A 1 24.02 -57.61 -3.02
CA MET A 1 22.76 -57.45 -3.75
C MET A 1 22.32 -58.81 -4.23
N LYS A 2 21.34 -59.39 -3.54
CA LYS A 2 20.87 -60.73 -3.84
C LYS A 2 19.98 -60.69 -5.09
N THR A 3 20.41 -61.33 -6.17
CA THR A 3 19.64 -61.35 -7.42
C THR A 3 19.49 -62.74 -7.98
N LYS A 4 18.37 -63.01 -8.65
CA LYS A 4 18.09 -64.25 -9.36
C LYS A 4 17.77 -63.93 -10.81
N LEU A 5 18.47 -64.59 -11.75
CA LEU A 5 18.16 -64.51 -13.17
C LEU A 5 17.04 -65.52 -13.48
N GLU A 6 15.97 -65.06 -14.12
CA GLU A 6 14.86 -65.90 -14.55
C GLU A 6 14.68 -65.79 -16.06
N TYR A 7 14.34 -66.90 -16.70
CA TYR A 7 14.23 -67.02 -18.15
C TYR A 7 12.77 -67.23 -18.57
N GLN A 8 12.45 -66.85 -19.80
CA GLN A 8 11.18 -67.22 -20.41
C GLN A 8 11.14 -68.74 -20.74
N PRO A 9 9.95 -69.37 -20.71
CA PRO A 9 9.80 -70.82 -20.90
C PRO A 9 10.39 -71.38 -22.21
N ASP A 10 10.33 -70.60 -23.30
CA ASP A 10 10.72 -71.05 -24.66
C ASP A 10 12.07 -70.47 -25.14
N ILE A 11 12.97 -70.16 -24.20
CA ILE A 11 14.29 -69.59 -24.52
C ILE A 11 15.16 -70.61 -25.26
N THR A 12 15.83 -70.18 -26.34
CA THR A 12 16.83 -71.00 -27.02
C THR A 12 18.12 -71.06 -26.22
N GLU A 13 18.90 -72.14 -26.37
CA GLU A 13 20.16 -72.29 -25.64
C GLU A 13 21.15 -71.15 -25.94
N THR A 14 21.18 -70.66 -27.18
CA THR A 14 21.98 -69.48 -27.57
C THR A 14 21.52 -68.22 -26.85
N ASN A 15 20.22 -67.94 -26.79
CA ASN A 15 19.69 -66.76 -26.10
C ASN A 15 19.91 -66.83 -24.60
N LYS A 16 19.87 -68.04 -24.02
CA LYS A 16 20.16 -68.28 -22.61
C LYS A 16 21.60 -67.89 -22.26
N LEU A 17 22.58 -68.35 -23.05
CA LEU A 17 23.98 -67.98 -22.88
C LEU A 17 24.22 -66.47 -23.05
N ILE A 18 23.54 -65.83 -24.01
CA ILE A 18 23.58 -64.37 -24.19
C ILE A 18 23.04 -63.65 -22.94
N CYS A 19 21.93 -64.11 -22.36
CA CYS A 19 21.34 -63.54 -21.15
C CYS A 19 22.25 -63.70 -19.92
N GLU A 20 22.89 -64.86 -19.77
CA GLU A 20 23.83 -65.13 -18.68
C GLU A 20 25.05 -64.20 -18.76
N ARG A 21 25.66 -64.09 -19.95
CA ARG A 21 26.78 -63.15 -20.18
C ARG A 21 26.36 -61.70 -19.99
N TYR A 22 25.13 -61.34 -20.39
CA TYR A 22 24.61 -59.99 -20.20
C TYR A 22 24.36 -59.65 -18.72
N TRP A 23 23.94 -60.58 -17.88
CA TRP A 23 23.71 -60.31 -16.46
C TRP A 23 24.88 -60.64 -15.55
N LEU A 24 25.97 -61.22 -16.09
CA LEU A 24 27.15 -61.58 -15.31
C LEU A 24 27.85 -60.33 -14.74
N ARG A 25 28.14 -60.38 -13.44
CA ARG A 25 28.75 -59.28 -12.69
C ARG A 25 29.86 -59.75 -11.76
N GLU A 26 30.75 -58.82 -11.45
CA GLU A 26 31.78 -58.96 -10.44
C GLU A 26 31.13 -58.95 -9.04
N GLY A 27 30.83 -60.15 -8.55
CA GLY A 27 30.10 -60.37 -7.31
C GLY A 27 28.74 -59.67 -7.31
N ASP A 28 28.44 -59.03 -6.19
CA ASP A 28 27.14 -58.42 -5.89
C ASP A 28 27.04 -56.92 -6.24
N LYS A 29 27.99 -56.40 -7.02
CA LYS A 29 28.07 -54.97 -7.40
C LYS A 29 26.94 -54.60 -8.38
N ARG A 30 26.36 -53.39 -8.23
CA ARG A 30 25.27 -52.89 -9.12
C ARG A 30 25.74 -52.57 -10.54
N SER A 31 26.98 -52.10 -10.71
CA SER A 31 27.53 -51.62 -11.99
C SER A 31 28.71 -52.44 -12.54
N GLY A 32 29.11 -53.53 -11.88
CA GLY A 32 30.29 -54.32 -12.23
C GLY A 32 30.04 -55.40 -13.29
N PHE A 33 29.44 -55.07 -14.44
CA PHE A 33 29.18 -56.06 -15.49
C PHE A 33 30.48 -56.53 -16.15
N ILE A 34 30.67 -57.84 -16.28
CA ILE A 34 31.93 -58.43 -16.78
C ILE A 34 32.09 -58.26 -18.30
N TYR A 35 30.99 -58.41 -19.05
CA TYR A 35 31.00 -58.32 -20.51
C TYR A 35 30.22 -57.09 -21.00
N THR A 36 30.73 -56.42 -22.01
CA THR A 36 30.04 -55.36 -22.76
C THR A 36 29.13 -55.97 -23.83
N CYS A 37 28.11 -55.23 -24.29
CA CYS A 37 27.27 -55.71 -25.39
C CYS A 37 28.08 -55.94 -26.68
N LYS A 38 29.21 -55.24 -26.86
CA LYS A 38 30.11 -55.42 -28.01
C LYS A 38 30.80 -56.77 -27.99
N GLU A 39 31.34 -57.16 -26.84
CA GLU A 39 32.00 -58.47 -26.66
C GLU A 39 31.00 -59.62 -26.81
N ILE A 40 29.81 -59.49 -26.21
CA ILE A 40 28.74 -60.49 -26.36
C ILE A 40 28.30 -60.59 -27.83
N GLY A 41 28.12 -59.46 -28.52
CA GLY A 41 27.74 -59.46 -29.93
C GLY A 41 28.78 -60.14 -30.83
N GLN A 42 30.08 -59.94 -30.55
CA GLN A 42 31.16 -60.61 -31.27
C GLN A 42 31.23 -62.12 -31.00
N GLU A 43 30.98 -62.55 -29.75
CA GLU A 43 31.02 -63.96 -29.35
C GLU A 43 29.89 -64.80 -29.97
N PHE A 44 28.70 -64.22 -30.12
CA PHE A 44 27.50 -64.94 -30.60
C PHE A 44 27.05 -64.56 -32.02
N ASP A 45 27.87 -63.80 -32.77
CA ASP A 45 27.55 -63.29 -34.11
C ASP A 45 26.21 -62.52 -34.21
N VAL A 46 25.99 -61.64 -33.22
CA VAL A 46 24.79 -60.80 -33.14
C VAL A 46 25.21 -59.32 -33.08
N LYS A 47 24.45 -58.43 -33.71
CA LYS A 47 24.70 -56.99 -33.59
C LYS A 47 24.57 -56.57 -32.12
N HIS A 48 25.62 -55.94 -31.59
CA HIS A 48 25.67 -55.49 -30.19
C HIS A 48 24.48 -54.61 -29.75
N GLN A 49 23.82 -53.92 -30.69
CA GLN A 49 22.63 -53.08 -30.46
C GLN A 49 21.37 -53.92 -30.15
N ASP A 50 21.33 -55.16 -30.64
CA ASP A 50 20.17 -56.05 -30.48
C ASP A 50 20.22 -56.83 -29.16
N ILE A 51 21.41 -56.95 -28.55
CA ILE A 51 21.62 -57.69 -27.29
C ILE A 51 20.66 -57.23 -26.17
N PRO A 52 20.47 -55.93 -25.86
CA PRO A 52 19.51 -55.51 -24.84
C PRO A 52 18.06 -55.90 -25.15
N SER A 53 17.67 -55.90 -26.43
CA SER A 53 16.33 -56.29 -26.88
C SER A 53 16.12 -57.80 -26.76
N ILE A 54 17.11 -58.60 -27.16
CA ILE A 54 17.12 -60.06 -27.00
C ILE A 54 16.97 -60.40 -25.52
N VAL A 55 17.79 -59.79 -24.65
CA VAL A 55 17.73 -60.07 -23.21
C VAL A 55 16.38 -59.65 -22.63
N LYS A 56 15.86 -58.46 -22.95
CA LYS A 56 14.56 -57.97 -22.46
C LYS A 56 13.41 -58.93 -22.78
N ILE A 57 13.46 -59.62 -23.92
CA ILE A 57 12.44 -60.60 -24.34
C ILE A 57 12.65 -61.94 -23.64
N ASN A 58 13.89 -62.37 -23.44
CA ASN A 58 14.20 -63.76 -23.05
C ASN A 58 14.46 -63.95 -21.55
N ALA A 59 14.85 -62.91 -20.81
CA ALA A 59 15.18 -63.03 -19.40
C ALA A 59 14.99 -61.72 -18.62
N HIS A 60 14.82 -61.83 -17.30
CA HIS A 60 14.78 -60.69 -16.39
C HIS A 60 15.51 -61.01 -15.09
N LEU A 61 15.99 -59.96 -14.44
CA LEU A 61 16.69 -60.08 -13.17
C LEU A 61 15.75 -59.70 -12.02
N VAL A 62 15.51 -60.64 -11.11
CA VAL A 62 14.78 -60.41 -9.85
C VAL A 62 15.77 -59.96 -8.78
N VAL A 63 15.52 -58.81 -8.15
CA VAL A 63 16.35 -58.25 -7.07
C VAL A 63 15.70 -58.59 -5.73
N LEU A 64 16.14 -59.70 -5.13
CA LEU A 64 15.51 -60.33 -3.97
C LEU A 64 15.54 -59.47 -2.70
N ASP A 65 16.52 -58.57 -2.60
CA ASP A 65 16.68 -57.63 -1.49
C ASP A 65 16.11 -56.23 -1.79
N CYS A 66 15.31 -56.08 -2.85
CA CYS A 66 14.60 -54.85 -3.18
C CYS A 66 13.10 -55.11 -3.34
N GLN A 67 12.31 -54.56 -2.43
CA GLN A 67 10.86 -54.65 -2.42
C GLN A 67 10.25 -53.25 -2.46
N CYS A 68 9.07 -53.14 -3.07
CA CYS A 68 8.33 -51.89 -3.07
C CYS A 68 7.99 -51.50 -1.64
N ILE A 69 8.33 -50.28 -1.24
CA ILE A 69 8.12 -49.82 0.14
C ILE A 69 6.65 -49.76 0.57
N ASP A 70 5.69 -49.75 -0.37
CA ASP A 70 4.27 -49.69 -0.05
C ASP A 70 3.56 -51.05 -0.16
N CYS A 71 3.86 -51.88 -1.17
CA CYS A 71 3.15 -53.15 -1.41
C CYS A 71 3.99 -54.42 -1.27
N GLY A 72 5.31 -54.31 -1.05
CA GLY A 72 6.20 -55.45 -0.87
C GLY A 72 6.56 -56.22 -2.15
N THR A 73 6.01 -55.86 -3.32
CA THR A 73 6.35 -56.50 -4.62
C THR A 73 7.85 -56.43 -4.86
N THR A 74 8.48 -57.53 -5.26
CA THR A 74 9.92 -57.60 -5.53
C THR A 74 10.28 -56.87 -6.84
N LYS A 75 11.41 -56.15 -6.87
CA LYS A 75 11.87 -55.44 -8.07
C LYS A 75 12.34 -56.42 -9.14
N ILE A 76 11.80 -56.25 -10.35
CA ILE A 76 12.28 -56.89 -11.58
C ILE A 76 12.96 -55.84 -12.48
N CYS A 77 14.15 -56.17 -12.97
CA CYS A 77 14.95 -55.38 -13.90
C CYS A 77 15.09 -56.12 -15.24
N TYR A 78 14.69 -55.46 -16.32
CA TYR A 78 14.80 -55.97 -17.69
C TYR A 78 16.05 -55.44 -18.41
N THR A 79 16.70 -54.42 -17.86
CA THR A 79 17.91 -53.83 -18.45
C THR A 79 18.95 -53.48 -17.39
N ARG A 80 20.23 -53.46 -17.78
CA ARG A 80 21.33 -53.01 -16.90
C ARG A 80 21.09 -51.60 -16.36
N SER A 81 20.54 -50.69 -17.17
CA SER A 81 20.24 -49.31 -16.76
C SER A 81 19.24 -49.25 -15.60
N GLN A 82 18.17 -50.06 -15.66
CA GLN A 82 17.19 -50.15 -14.58
C GLN A 82 17.81 -50.63 -13.26
N LEU A 83 18.77 -51.55 -13.33
CA LEU A 83 19.48 -52.05 -12.15
C LEU A 83 20.46 -51.01 -11.59
N THR A 84 21.26 -50.37 -12.46
CA THR A 84 22.26 -49.38 -12.05
C THR A 84 21.61 -48.16 -11.37
N ARG A 85 20.44 -47.73 -11.84
CA ARG A 85 19.68 -46.59 -11.29
C ARG A 85 18.76 -46.95 -10.12
N LEU A 86 18.72 -48.22 -9.72
CA LEU A 86 17.81 -48.68 -8.67
C LEU A 86 18.25 -48.16 -7.29
N ASP A 87 17.35 -47.46 -6.61
CA ASP A 87 17.47 -47.17 -5.19
C ASP A 87 16.89 -48.33 -4.38
N LEU A 88 17.75 -49.14 -3.75
CA LEU A 88 17.33 -50.31 -2.97
C LEU A 88 16.49 -49.95 -1.73
N ILE A 89 16.55 -48.70 -1.25
CA ILE A 89 15.93 -48.31 0.02
C ILE A 89 14.56 -47.66 -0.21
N ARG A 90 14.42 -46.87 -1.28
CA ARG A 90 13.21 -46.04 -1.52
C ARG A 90 12.45 -46.41 -2.78
N TRP A 91 12.67 -47.60 -3.33
CA TRP A 91 11.99 -48.00 -4.56
C TRP A 91 10.48 -48.23 -4.33
N ARG A 92 9.69 -47.69 -5.26
CA ARG A 92 8.24 -47.92 -5.41
C ARG A 92 7.97 -48.49 -6.79
N CYS A 93 7.11 -49.51 -6.87
CA CYS A 93 6.61 -50.01 -8.14
C CYS A 93 5.74 -48.94 -8.84
N ASP A 94 5.50 -49.13 -10.13
CA ASP A 94 4.80 -48.14 -10.96
C ASP A 94 3.35 -47.95 -10.47
N ASP A 95 2.67 -49.02 -10.05
CA ASP A 95 1.31 -48.94 -9.50
C ASP A 95 1.26 -48.15 -8.19
N CYS A 96 2.16 -48.41 -7.24
CA CYS A 96 2.23 -47.68 -5.97
C CYS A 96 2.66 -46.23 -6.16
N ARG A 97 3.52 -45.96 -7.15
CA ARG A 97 3.90 -44.60 -7.54
C ARG A 97 2.70 -43.84 -8.10
N ALA A 98 1.97 -44.44 -9.05
CA ALA A 98 0.76 -43.85 -9.61
C ALA A 98 -0.33 -43.65 -8.55
N ALA A 99 -0.50 -44.60 -7.63
CA ALA A 99 -1.44 -44.47 -6.51
C ALA A 99 -1.05 -43.37 -5.52
N LEU A 100 0.26 -43.18 -5.27
CA LEU A 100 0.75 -42.07 -4.46
C LEU A 100 0.52 -40.72 -5.15
N GLU A 101 0.87 -40.62 -6.43
CA GLU A 101 0.69 -39.40 -7.24
C GLU A 101 -0.78 -38.99 -7.25
N LYS A 102 -1.69 -39.94 -7.51
CA LYS A 102 -3.13 -39.71 -7.44
C LYS A 102 -3.61 -39.21 -6.07
N ARG A 103 -3.06 -39.74 -4.97
CA ARG A 103 -3.39 -39.25 -3.61
C ARG A 103 -2.89 -37.83 -3.39
N MET A 104 -1.66 -37.53 -3.79
CA MET A 104 -1.10 -36.18 -3.67
C MET A 104 -1.89 -35.16 -4.49
N ASP A 105 -2.29 -35.51 -5.70
CA ASP A 105 -3.13 -34.66 -6.55
C ASP A 105 -4.52 -34.42 -5.92
N GLN A 106 -5.11 -35.45 -5.31
CA GLN A 106 -6.36 -35.34 -4.56
C GLN A 106 -6.21 -34.43 -3.33
N GLU A 107 -5.18 -34.64 -2.51
CA GLU A 107 -4.90 -33.80 -1.34
C GLU A 107 -4.65 -32.34 -1.72
N TYR A 108 -3.91 -32.11 -2.81
CA TYR A 108 -3.67 -30.78 -3.36
C TYR A 108 -4.98 -30.12 -3.81
N LEU A 109 -5.82 -30.84 -4.56
CA LEU A 109 -7.12 -30.35 -4.99
C LEU A 109 -8.05 -30.03 -3.80
N GLU A 110 -8.11 -30.92 -2.81
CA GLU A 110 -8.89 -30.72 -1.58
C GLU A 110 -8.41 -29.50 -0.79
N TYR A 111 -7.09 -29.31 -0.68
CA TYR A 111 -6.50 -28.13 -0.06
C TYR A 111 -6.93 -26.85 -0.77
N HIS A 112 -6.84 -26.79 -2.10
CA HIS A 112 -7.25 -25.63 -2.88
C HIS A 112 -8.74 -25.34 -2.77
N LEU A 113 -9.60 -26.36 -2.90
CA LEU A 113 -11.05 -26.21 -2.72
C LEU A 113 -11.41 -25.70 -1.32
N LYS A 114 -10.66 -26.11 -0.29
CA LYS A 114 -10.85 -25.60 1.08
C LYS A 114 -10.43 -24.13 1.19
N GLN A 115 -9.33 -23.72 0.57
CA GLN A 115 -8.92 -22.31 0.56
C GLN A 115 -9.94 -21.43 -0.19
N ASP A 116 -10.40 -21.88 -1.35
CA ASP A 116 -11.41 -21.16 -2.15
C ASP A 116 -12.72 -21.00 -1.36
N ARG A 117 -13.16 -22.05 -0.65
CA ARG A 117 -14.34 -21.98 0.22
C ARG A 117 -14.15 -20.96 1.35
N LEU A 118 -13.01 -20.99 2.04
CA LEU A 118 -12.72 -20.03 3.11
C LEU A 118 -12.63 -18.59 2.59
N ALA A 119 -12.11 -18.39 1.38
CA ALA A 119 -12.06 -17.09 0.73
C ALA A 119 -13.46 -16.57 0.38
N GLU A 120 -14.32 -17.43 -0.18
CA GLU A 120 -15.70 -17.07 -0.51
C GLU A 120 -16.55 -16.82 0.75
N GLU A 121 -16.38 -17.61 1.82
CA GLU A 121 -17.03 -17.37 3.12
C GLU A 121 -16.64 -15.99 3.70
N LYS A 122 -15.36 -15.63 3.63
CA LYS A 122 -14.87 -14.31 4.05
C LYS A 122 -15.45 -13.20 3.20
N ARG A 123 -15.45 -13.37 1.87
CA ARG A 123 -16.03 -12.42 0.92
C ARG A 123 -17.50 -12.20 1.21
N GLN A 124 -18.28 -13.27 1.35
CA GLN A 124 -19.72 -13.20 1.63
C GLN A 124 -19.99 -12.47 2.95
N THR A 125 -19.25 -12.81 4.00
CA THR A 125 -19.34 -12.13 5.31
C THR A 125 -19.03 -10.64 5.18
N ALA A 126 -17.94 -10.27 4.51
CA ALA A 126 -17.57 -8.87 4.30
C ALA A 126 -18.65 -8.11 3.52
N LEU A 127 -19.16 -8.69 2.43
CA LEU A 127 -20.22 -8.09 1.61
C LEU A 127 -21.52 -7.88 2.40
N GLU A 128 -21.91 -8.83 3.25
CA GLU A 128 -23.09 -8.70 4.12
C GLU A 128 -22.97 -7.49 5.06
N TYR A 129 -21.84 -7.36 5.76
CA TYR A 129 -21.59 -6.23 6.66
C TYR A 129 -21.49 -4.90 5.90
N ILE A 130 -20.78 -4.87 4.77
CA ILE A 130 -20.67 -3.66 3.94
C ILE A 130 -22.05 -3.23 3.45
N ASN A 131 -22.88 -4.16 2.97
CA ASN A 131 -24.22 -3.85 2.49
C ASN A 131 -25.14 -3.36 3.62
N GLN A 132 -24.99 -3.90 4.83
CA GLN A 132 -25.69 -3.40 6.01
C GLN A 132 -25.29 -1.94 6.30
N CYS A 133 -23.99 -1.66 6.41
CA CYS A 133 -23.50 -0.30 6.65
C CYS A 133 -23.93 0.66 5.54
N ARG A 134 -23.82 0.23 4.28
CA ARG A 134 -24.27 0.99 3.12
C ARG A 134 -25.75 1.36 3.19
N SER A 135 -26.62 0.43 3.62
CA SER A 135 -28.06 0.72 3.76
C SER A 135 -28.32 1.85 4.76
N ILE A 136 -27.57 1.87 5.87
CA ILE A 136 -27.63 2.91 6.90
C ILE A 136 -27.11 4.24 6.34
N GLN A 137 -25.95 4.24 5.69
CA GLN A 137 -25.37 5.45 5.08
C GLN A 137 -26.30 6.08 4.06
N LEU A 138 -26.87 5.28 3.15
CA LEU A 138 -27.80 5.75 2.11
C LEU A 138 -29.04 6.42 2.71
N SER A 139 -29.54 5.94 3.85
CA SER A 139 -30.68 6.55 4.54
C SER A 139 -30.35 7.86 5.27
N SER A 140 -29.05 8.13 5.48
CA SER A 140 -28.53 9.24 6.28
C SER A 140 -27.63 10.19 5.48
N ILE A 141 -27.78 10.21 4.14
CA ILE A 141 -27.09 11.16 3.28
C ILE A 141 -27.68 12.56 3.53
N PRO A 142 -26.87 13.55 3.93
CA PRO A 142 -27.36 14.91 4.11
C PRO A 142 -27.74 15.55 2.78
N SER A 143 -28.73 16.44 2.78
CA SER A 143 -29.08 17.20 1.58
C SER A 143 -27.90 18.08 1.14
N VAL A 144 -27.71 18.27 -0.17
CA VAL A 144 -26.65 19.14 -0.72
C VAL A 144 -26.74 20.57 -0.15
N THR A 145 -27.94 21.05 0.14
CA THR A 145 -28.18 22.38 0.70
C THR A 145 -27.78 22.51 2.17
N GLU A 146 -27.72 21.40 2.90
CA GLU A 146 -27.39 21.32 4.33
C GLU A 146 -25.89 21.11 4.57
N LEU A 147 -25.13 20.79 3.51
CA LEU A 147 -23.69 20.67 3.60
C LEU A 147 -23.06 22.00 4.00
N ASN A 148 -22.16 21.95 4.98
CA ASN A 148 -21.30 23.08 5.28
C ASN A 148 -20.32 23.30 4.11
N ASP A 149 -19.80 24.52 4.00
CA ASP A 149 -18.97 24.88 2.86
C ASP A 149 -17.61 24.16 2.86
N VAL A 150 -17.10 23.74 4.03
CA VAL A 150 -15.85 22.96 4.12
C VAL A 150 -16.00 21.56 3.51
N ASP A 151 -17.08 20.86 3.86
CA ASP A 151 -17.42 19.54 3.32
C ASP A 151 -17.60 19.62 1.79
N LYS A 152 -18.20 20.71 1.27
CA LYS A 152 -18.30 20.96 -0.19
C LYS A 152 -16.93 21.11 -0.84
N LEU A 153 -15.99 21.84 -0.22
CA LEU A 153 -14.64 22.01 -0.75
C LEU A 153 -13.83 20.70 -0.71
N LEU A 154 -13.95 19.92 0.37
CA LEU A 154 -13.32 18.59 0.48
C LEU A 154 -13.85 17.64 -0.59
N LEU A 155 -15.18 17.64 -0.81
CA LEU A 155 -15.79 16.82 -1.85
C LEU A 155 -15.34 17.27 -3.24
N ALA A 156 -15.29 18.58 -3.51
CA ALA A 156 -14.75 19.12 -4.75
C ALA A 156 -13.31 18.67 -5.01
N ALA A 157 -12.44 18.71 -3.98
CA ALA A 157 -11.05 18.26 -4.09
C ALA A 157 -10.94 16.76 -4.36
N THR A 158 -11.79 15.96 -3.70
CA THR A 158 -11.84 14.52 -3.89
C THR A 158 -12.29 14.16 -5.31
N VAL A 159 -13.31 14.85 -5.84
CA VAL A 159 -13.75 14.66 -7.23
C VAL A 159 -12.67 15.10 -8.23
N GLU A 160 -12.02 16.25 -8.02
CA GLU A 160 -10.98 16.76 -8.95
C GLU A 160 -9.73 15.87 -8.97
N SER A 161 -9.38 15.24 -7.85
CA SER A 161 -8.18 14.40 -7.72
C SER A 161 -8.42 12.94 -8.07
N ILE A 162 -9.41 12.31 -7.43
CA ILE A 162 -9.62 10.86 -7.49
C ILE A 162 -11.00 10.49 -8.03
N GLY A 163 -11.76 11.42 -8.60
CA GLY A 163 -12.98 11.06 -9.33
C GLY A 163 -12.64 10.21 -10.56
N ALA A 164 -13.24 9.03 -10.69
CA ALA A 164 -13.16 8.24 -11.92
C ALA A 164 -13.83 9.00 -13.08
N ASP A 165 -13.59 8.59 -14.33
CA ASP A 165 -14.11 9.25 -15.53
C ASP A 165 -15.64 9.45 -15.53
N ASN A 166 -16.37 8.55 -14.86
CA ASN A 166 -17.82 8.62 -14.73
C ASN A 166 -18.31 9.50 -13.57
N ILE A 167 -17.40 10.03 -12.73
CA ILE A 167 -17.65 10.85 -11.54
C ILE A 167 -18.62 10.20 -10.55
N ARG A 168 -18.87 8.90 -10.70
CA ARG A 168 -19.74 8.12 -9.81
C ARG A 168 -18.93 7.51 -8.67
N ASN A 169 -17.74 7.03 -9.02
CA ASN A 169 -16.84 6.37 -8.10
C ASN A 169 -15.53 7.14 -7.99
N THR A 170 -14.78 6.89 -6.93
CA THR A 170 -13.38 7.24 -6.85
C THR A 170 -12.53 6.19 -7.58
N VAL A 171 -11.32 6.56 -7.99
CA VAL A 171 -10.20 5.62 -8.05
C VAL A 171 -9.62 5.43 -6.63
N SER A 172 -8.81 4.41 -6.41
CA SER A 172 -8.10 4.25 -5.14
C SER A 172 -7.00 5.32 -5.00
N LEU A 173 -6.59 5.68 -3.78
CA LEU A 173 -5.42 6.55 -3.58
C LEU A 173 -4.15 5.91 -4.15
N ARG A 174 -4.02 4.59 -4.03
CA ARG A 174 -2.91 3.79 -4.57
C ARG A 174 -2.75 3.95 -6.08
N ASP A 175 -3.86 3.99 -6.82
CA ASP A 175 -3.87 4.05 -8.28
C ASP A 175 -3.94 5.49 -8.83
N ASN A 176 -4.01 6.50 -7.95
CA ASN A 176 -3.99 7.90 -8.33
C ASN A 176 -2.57 8.36 -8.71
N LEU A 177 -2.28 8.39 -10.01
CA LEU A 177 -0.97 8.78 -10.54
C LEU A 177 -0.92 10.21 -11.11
N SER A 178 -2.05 10.91 -11.20
CA SER A 178 -2.18 12.15 -11.97
C SER A 178 -2.08 13.40 -11.11
N LEU A 179 -3.00 13.56 -10.15
CA LEU A 179 -3.13 14.77 -9.33
C LEU A 179 -3.29 14.35 -7.86
N PRO A 180 -2.31 14.64 -6.99
CA PRO A 180 -2.44 14.30 -5.57
C PRO A 180 -3.63 15.03 -4.93
N LEU A 181 -4.36 14.33 -4.06
CA LEU A 181 -5.52 14.90 -3.35
C LEU A 181 -5.05 15.98 -2.38
N SER A 182 -4.11 15.62 -1.53
CA SER A 182 -3.44 16.49 -0.57
C SER A 182 -1.91 16.37 -0.74
N PRO A 183 -1.10 17.26 -0.13
CA PRO A 183 0.36 17.21 -0.25
C PRO A 183 1.00 16.03 0.51
N PHE A 184 0.26 15.30 1.35
CA PHE A 184 0.79 14.26 2.23
C PHE A 184 -0.20 13.09 2.40
N SER A 185 0.27 11.86 2.18
CA SER A 185 -0.61 10.68 2.10
C SER A 185 -1.51 10.46 3.32
N LYS A 186 -1.02 10.72 4.53
CA LYS A 186 -1.85 10.59 5.74
C LYS A 186 -3.02 11.57 5.74
N LEU A 187 -2.84 12.75 5.14
CA LEU A 187 -3.90 13.73 5.01
C LEU A 187 -4.94 13.30 3.96
N ASP A 188 -4.55 12.53 2.94
CA ASP A 188 -5.49 11.92 1.99
C ASP A 188 -6.46 10.97 2.72
N GLU A 189 -5.93 10.06 3.55
CA GLU A 189 -6.72 9.14 4.37
C GLU A 189 -7.65 9.90 5.34
N GLU A 190 -7.15 10.95 6.00
CA GLU A 190 -7.98 11.80 6.87
C GLU A 190 -9.14 12.47 6.12
N ILE A 191 -8.94 12.89 4.87
CA ILE A 191 -9.99 13.49 4.04
C ILE A 191 -11.05 12.44 3.69
N LEU A 192 -10.63 11.27 3.20
CA LEU A 192 -11.58 10.21 2.82
C LEU A 192 -12.35 9.71 4.02
N GLN A 193 -11.69 9.53 5.17
CA GLN A 193 -12.36 9.11 6.40
C GLN A 193 -13.33 10.19 6.91
N HIS A 194 -12.98 11.47 6.83
CA HIS A 194 -13.91 12.56 7.16
C HIS A 194 -15.15 12.52 6.26
N LEU A 195 -14.99 12.42 4.94
CA LEU A 195 -16.12 12.37 4.01
C LEU A 195 -16.97 11.09 4.17
N PHE A 196 -16.35 9.95 4.46
CA PHE A 196 -17.04 8.70 4.74
C PHE A 196 -17.88 8.78 6.01
N ASN A 197 -17.32 9.30 7.11
CA ASN A 197 -18.02 9.49 8.39
C ASN A 197 -19.19 10.49 8.28
N ARG A 198 -19.18 11.35 7.26
CA ARG A 198 -20.24 12.31 6.95
C ARG A 198 -21.26 11.77 5.94
N ASN A 199 -21.17 10.50 5.56
CA ASN A 199 -22.00 9.83 4.54
C ASN A 199 -21.93 10.52 3.16
N LEU A 200 -20.80 11.15 2.83
CA LEU A 200 -20.55 11.81 1.54
C LEU A 200 -19.80 10.89 0.57
N LEU A 201 -19.06 9.94 1.13
CA LEU A 201 -18.51 8.78 0.44
C LEU A 201 -19.17 7.52 0.98
N ILE A 202 -19.52 6.62 0.08
CA ILE A 202 -20.18 5.35 0.38
C ILE A 202 -19.26 4.24 -0.12
N LEU A 203 -19.01 3.23 0.70
CA LEU A 203 -18.12 2.15 0.29
C LEU A 203 -18.68 1.38 -0.93
N ALA A 204 -17.86 1.20 -1.96
CA ALA A 204 -18.22 0.41 -3.15
C ALA A 204 -18.02 -1.09 -2.85
N SER A 205 -19.11 -1.80 -2.54
CA SER A 205 -19.09 -3.17 -1.99
C SER A 205 -18.30 -4.17 -2.84
N GLU A 206 -18.63 -4.29 -4.13
CA GLU A 206 -18.02 -5.28 -5.03
C GLU A 206 -16.52 -5.05 -5.26
N ASN A 207 -16.07 -3.79 -5.19
CA ASN A 207 -14.69 -3.42 -5.53
C ASN A 207 -13.79 -3.23 -4.30
N SER A 208 -14.36 -3.23 -3.09
CA SER A 208 -13.61 -2.86 -1.88
C SER A 208 -13.67 -3.89 -0.76
N TYR A 209 -14.38 -5.00 -0.91
CA TYR A 209 -14.53 -5.99 0.16
C TYR A 209 -13.19 -6.57 0.63
N GLU A 210 -12.18 -6.63 -0.25
CA GLU A 210 -10.83 -7.12 0.09
C GLU A 210 -10.04 -6.15 0.99
N TYR A 211 -10.48 -4.91 1.07
CA TYR A 211 -9.84 -3.82 1.82
C TYR A 211 -10.60 -3.47 3.09
N VAL A 212 -11.50 -4.35 3.51
CA VAL A 212 -12.35 -4.17 4.67
C VAL A 212 -12.16 -5.36 5.59
N THR A 213 -11.93 -5.06 6.85
CA THR A 213 -11.93 -6.06 7.91
C THR A 213 -12.95 -5.68 8.97
N ILE A 214 -13.41 -6.67 9.72
CA ILE A 214 -14.35 -6.47 10.81
C ILE A 214 -13.58 -6.73 12.09
N ASN A 215 -13.49 -5.72 12.95
CA ASN A 215 -12.78 -5.85 14.21
C ASN A 215 -13.61 -6.62 15.26
N GLU A 216 -13.02 -6.86 16.43
CA GLU A 216 -13.68 -7.59 17.52
C GLU A 216 -14.98 -6.91 18.02
N GLU A 217 -15.06 -5.58 17.86
CA GLU A 217 -16.21 -4.74 18.24
C GLU A 217 -17.30 -4.71 17.16
N LYS A 218 -17.12 -5.48 16.07
CA LYS A 218 -18.00 -5.52 14.89
C LYS A 218 -18.10 -4.19 14.13
N GLU A 219 -17.04 -3.39 14.18
CA GLU A 219 -16.90 -2.19 13.37
C GLU A 219 -16.09 -2.47 12.10
N LEU A 220 -16.37 -1.69 11.05
CA LEU A 220 -15.64 -1.77 9.80
C LEU A 220 -14.29 -1.06 9.93
N GLU A 221 -13.21 -1.81 9.78
CA GLU A 221 -11.87 -1.27 9.55
C GLU A 221 -11.61 -1.24 8.04
N ILE A 222 -11.48 -0.03 7.50
CA ILE A 222 -11.36 0.21 6.06
C ILE A 222 -9.93 0.68 5.76
N ASP A 223 -9.26 0.03 4.81
CA ASP A 223 -8.03 0.54 4.22
C ASP A 223 -8.36 1.62 3.19
N PHE A 224 -8.42 2.88 3.65
CA PHE A 224 -8.71 4.05 2.81
C PHE A 224 -7.70 4.30 1.69
N TYR A 225 -6.50 3.72 1.77
CA TYR A 225 -5.50 3.86 0.71
C TYR A 225 -5.85 3.01 -0.53
N GLN A 226 -6.49 1.86 -0.32
CA GLN A 226 -6.83 0.92 -1.41
C GLN A 226 -8.33 0.86 -1.75
N ALA A 227 -9.21 1.16 -0.79
CA ALA A 227 -10.65 1.10 -0.99
C ALA A 227 -11.15 2.10 -2.04
N ILE A 228 -12.24 1.72 -2.72
CA ILE A 228 -12.95 2.54 -3.70
C ILE A 228 -14.30 2.96 -3.10
N PHE A 229 -14.66 4.22 -3.34
CA PHE A 229 -15.88 4.81 -2.82
C PHE A 229 -16.80 5.27 -3.96
N GLU A 230 -18.09 5.25 -3.71
CA GLU A 230 -19.10 5.95 -4.48
C GLU A 230 -19.34 7.32 -3.86
N PHE A 231 -19.51 8.34 -4.70
CA PHE A 231 -19.97 9.63 -4.23
C PHE A 231 -21.46 9.57 -3.88
N ALA A 232 -21.85 10.18 -2.77
CA ALA A 232 -23.25 10.16 -2.30
C ALA A 232 -24.23 10.96 -3.19
N TYR A 233 -23.74 11.75 -4.14
CA TYR A 233 -24.53 12.67 -4.94
C TYR A 233 -24.47 12.34 -6.43
N SER A 234 -25.52 12.76 -7.16
CA SER A 234 -25.55 12.67 -8.61
C SER A 234 -24.46 13.55 -9.26
N ILE A 235 -24.11 13.20 -10.49
CA ILE A 235 -23.11 13.91 -11.29
C ILE A 235 -23.47 15.40 -11.42
N GLU A 236 -24.76 15.74 -11.58
CA GLU A 236 -25.20 17.13 -11.69
C GLU A 236 -24.92 17.92 -10.40
N ASN A 237 -25.15 17.31 -9.24
CA ASN A 237 -24.91 17.94 -7.95
C ASN A 237 -23.40 18.09 -7.68
N LEU A 238 -22.60 17.07 -7.97
CA LEU A 238 -21.14 17.13 -7.85
C LEU A 238 -20.55 18.20 -8.77
N THR A 239 -21.05 18.30 -10.01
CA THR A 239 -20.65 19.34 -10.97
C THR A 239 -20.96 20.73 -10.44
N LYS A 240 -22.15 20.95 -9.85
CA LYS A 240 -22.50 22.23 -9.20
C LYS A 240 -21.58 22.56 -8.05
N ILE A 241 -21.21 21.57 -7.22
CA ILE A 241 -20.27 21.74 -6.12
C ILE A 241 -18.89 22.20 -6.64
N LEU A 242 -18.37 21.54 -7.69
CA LEU A 242 -17.11 21.93 -8.34
C LEU A 242 -17.15 23.35 -8.90
N ILE A 243 -18.24 23.72 -9.59
CA ILE A 243 -18.41 25.08 -10.14
C ILE A 243 -18.46 26.11 -9.01
N ASN A 244 -19.21 25.82 -7.95
CA ASN A 244 -19.34 26.71 -6.80
C ASN A 244 -18.00 26.90 -6.07
N ALA A 245 -17.20 25.84 -5.92
CA ALA A 245 -15.86 25.92 -5.33
C ALA A 245 -14.96 26.91 -6.09
N LYS A 246 -15.09 26.99 -7.43
CA LYS A 246 -14.34 27.93 -8.29
C LYS A 246 -14.85 29.38 -8.24
N SER A 247 -16.04 29.61 -7.70
CA SER A 247 -16.75 30.89 -7.86
C SER A 247 -16.36 32.00 -6.87
N GLN A 248 -15.42 31.76 -5.94
CA GLN A 248 -14.98 32.70 -4.90
C GLN A 248 -16.11 33.28 -4.03
N LYS A 249 -17.28 32.63 -4.01
CA LYS A 249 -18.40 33.04 -3.16
C LYS A 249 -18.13 32.58 -1.74
N ASN A 250 -18.40 33.44 -0.76
CA ASN A 250 -18.35 33.16 0.68
C ASN A 250 -16.96 33.08 1.35
N THR A 251 -15.90 33.65 0.77
CA THR A 251 -14.56 33.66 1.37
C THR A 251 -14.55 34.18 2.81
N SER A 252 -15.27 35.26 3.12
CA SER A 252 -15.34 35.80 4.49
C SER A 252 -16.02 34.86 5.49
N ALA A 253 -17.01 34.08 5.06
CA ALA A 253 -17.66 33.08 5.92
C ALA A 253 -16.76 31.87 6.16
N LEU A 254 -16.03 31.42 5.13
CA LEU A 254 -15.02 30.36 5.26
C LEU A 254 -13.88 30.76 6.19
N VAL A 255 -13.34 31.98 6.06
CA VAL A 255 -12.28 32.51 6.93
C VAL A 255 -12.69 32.57 8.39
N ALA A 256 -13.99 32.76 8.68
CA ALA A 256 -14.54 32.75 10.04
C ALA A 256 -14.82 31.34 10.58
N ASN A 257 -14.69 30.29 9.76
CA ASN A 257 -14.94 28.91 10.15
C ASN A 257 -13.65 28.25 10.65
N ASP A 258 -13.63 27.85 11.93
CA ASP A 258 -12.47 27.20 12.55
C ASP A 258 -12.09 25.86 11.91
N GLN A 259 -13.07 25.11 11.40
CA GLN A 259 -12.82 23.86 10.66
C GLN A 259 -12.07 24.14 9.36
N PHE A 260 -12.44 25.20 8.64
CA PHE A 260 -11.73 25.61 7.42
C PHE A 260 -10.29 25.99 7.73
N LYS A 261 -10.07 26.81 8.77
CA LYS A 261 -8.74 27.18 9.25
C LYS A 261 -7.90 25.95 9.60
N ASN A 262 -8.47 25.00 10.33
CA ASN A 262 -7.78 23.77 10.73
C ASN A 262 -7.31 22.96 9.50
N TRP A 263 -8.14 22.81 8.48
CA TRP A 263 -7.75 22.14 7.24
C TRP A 263 -6.66 22.91 6.48
N CYS A 264 -6.72 24.24 6.42
CA CYS A 264 -5.64 25.06 5.86
C CYS A 264 -4.31 24.85 6.61
N GLU A 265 -4.34 24.80 7.95
CA GLU A 265 -3.16 24.54 8.78
C GLU A 265 -2.58 23.14 8.54
N LYS A 266 -3.45 22.13 8.45
CA LYS A 266 -3.06 20.76 8.08
C LYS A 266 -2.43 20.68 6.70
N LEU A 267 -2.97 21.40 5.71
CA LEU A 267 -2.41 21.45 4.35
C LEU A 267 -1.00 22.06 4.33
N GLN A 268 -0.79 23.22 4.96
CA GLN A 268 0.54 23.85 5.00
C GLN A 268 1.58 23.01 5.76
N LEU A 269 1.15 22.34 6.84
CA LEU A 269 1.99 21.38 7.55
C LEU A 269 2.30 20.16 6.67
N GLY A 270 1.31 19.64 5.94
CA GLY A 270 1.45 18.52 5.02
C GLY A 270 2.47 18.79 3.91
N GLU A 271 2.44 19.97 3.30
CA GLU A 271 3.47 20.42 2.33
C GLU A 271 4.87 20.33 2.94
N CYS A 272 5.05 20.88 4.15
CA CYS A 272 6.34 20.86 4.84
C CYS A 272 6.81 19.44 5.17
N LEU A 273 5.91 18.57 5.64
CA LEU A 273 6.24 17.18 5.97
C LEU A 273 6.62 16.38 4.73
N SER A 274 5.85 16.53 3.65
CA SER A 274 6.11 15.89 2.37
C SER A 274 7.48 16.28 1.82
N TYR A 275 7.77 17.59 1.80
CA TYR A 275 9.06 18.09 1.35
C TYR A 275 10.23 17.62 2.25
N LEU A 276 10.04 17.63 3.58
CA LEU A 276 11.04 17.11 4.52
C LEU A 276 11.36 15.64 4.26
N ILE A 277 10.33 14.80 4.07
CA ILE A 277 10.50 13.37 3.79
C ILE A 277 11.30 13.19 2.50
N THR A 278 10.92 13.89 1.42
CA THR A 278 11.62 13.78 0.14
C THR A 278 13.07 14.25 0.25
N ARG A 279 13.32 15.42 0.84
CA ARG A 279 14.69 15.93 1.02
C ARG A 279 15.55 15.02 1.88
N SER A 280 14.97 14.46 2.94
CA SER A 280 15.68 13.53 3.83
C SER A 280 16.04 12.24 3.09
N ARG A 281 15.10 11.67 2.33
CA ARG A 281 15.34 10.47 1.51
C ARG A 281 16.45 10.68 0.48
N LEU A 282 16.45 11.81 -0.23
CA LEU A 282 17.52 12.17 -1.19
C LEU A 282 18.91 12.23 -0.53
N ASN A 283 18.96 12.55 0.76
CA ASN A 283 20.19 12.61 1.56
C ASN A 283 20.45 11.34 2.39
N TYR A 284 19.65 10.28 2.20
CA TYR A 284 19.70 9.04 2.99
C TYR A 284 19.66 9.30 4.50
N LEU A 285 18.75 10.20 4.90
CA LEU A 285 18.41 10.52 6.28
C LEU A 285 16.96 10.08 6.55
N ALA A 286 16.69 9.74 7.81
CA ALA A 286 15.38 9.33 8.28
C ALA A 286 15.09 10.06 9.61
N PRO A 287 14.81 11.37 9.57
CA PRO A 287 14.50 12.10 10.79
C PRO A 287 13.22 11.53 11.43
N PRO A 288 13.17 11.37 12.76
CA PRO A 288 11.97 10.89 13.44
C PRO A 288 10.87 11.95 13.33
N ILE A 289 9.76 11.57 12.69
CA ILE A 289 8.56 12.42 12.58
C ILE A 289 7.64 12.08 13.76
N GLY A 290 7.64 12.93 14.77
CA GLY A 290 6.76 12.83 15.93
C GLY A 290 6.36 14.20 16.44
N GLU A 291 5.62 14.24 17.55
CA GLU A 291 4.98 15.45 18.10
C GLU A 291 5.94 16.64 18.22
N LYS A 292 7.18 16.40 18.67
CA LYS A 292 8.17 17.47 18.79
C LYS A 292 8.42 18.18 17.45
N LEU A 293 8.69 17.42 16.39
CA LEU A 293 8.98 17.99 15.08
C LEU A 293 7.74 18.67 14.48
N ILE A 294 6.58 18.05 14.63
CA ILE A 294 5.30 18.61 14.19
C ILE A 294 5.05 19.96 14.88
N SER A 295 5.26 20.04 16.19
CA SER A 295 5.10 21.28 16.94
C SER A 295 6.06 22.38 16.45
N ILE A 296 7.32 22.04 16.18
CA ILE A 296 8.30 22.99 15.61
C ILE A 296 7.81 23.54 14.27
N LEU A 297 7.40 22.65 13.35
CA LEU A 297 6.92 23.06 12.03
C LEU A 297 5.69 23.96 12.12
N ARG A 298 4.73 23.64 13.01
CA ARG A 298 3.55 24.48 13.25
C ARG A 298 3.93 25.86 13.78
N SER A 299 4.82 25.93 14.77
CA SER A 299 5.31 27.21 15.30
C SER A 299 6.00 28.06 14.22
N CYS A 300 6.80 27.44 13.34
CA CYS A 300 7.42 28.17 12.23
C CYS A 300 6.40 28.64 11.18
N LEU A 301 5.41 27.82 10.85
CA LEU A 301 4.35 28.14 9.88
C LEU A 301 3.41 29.27 10.34
N ALA A 302 3.30 29.50 11.65
CA ALA A 302 2.61 30.68 12.17
C ALA A 302 3.28 32.00 11.75
N GLU A 303 4.60 31.98 11.55
CA GLU A 303 5.42 33.17 11.30
C GLU A 303 5.88 33.29 9.84
N CYS A 304 5.93 32.19 9.08
CA CYS A 304 6.42 32.20 7.70
C CYS A 304 5.67 31.25 6.76
N SER A 305 5.76 31.53 5.46
CA SER A 305 5.10 30.74 4.41
C SER A 305 5.76 29.37 4.21
N VAL A 306 5.03 28.44 3.60
CA VAL A 306 5.56 27.12 3.21
C VAL A 306 6.80 27.25 2.30
N SER A 307 6.81 28.21 1.36
CA SER A 307 7.98 28.53 0.52
C SER A 307 9.24 28.87 1.33
N THR A 308 9.08 29.57 2.46
CA THR A 308 10.21 29.84 3.37
C THR A 308 10.58 28.59 4.15
N MET A 309 9.58 27.82 4.58
CA MET A 309 9.81 26.54 5.27
C MET A 309 10.53 25.52 4.39
N HIS A 310 10.25 25.46 3.09
CA HIS A 310 11.00 24.62 2.15
C HIS A 310 12.48 24.99 2.16
N TYR A 311 12.83 26.28 2.12
CA TYR A 311 14.23 26.71 2.26
C TYR A 311 14.84 26.28 3.59
N ILE A 312 14.12 26.49 4.71
CA ILE A 312 14.56 26.12 6.06
C ILE A 312 14.81 24.60 6.13
N ILE A 313 13.88 23.79 5.63
CA ILE A 313 13.95 22.33 5.59
C ILE A 313 15.13 21.89 4.74
N TRP A 314 15.24 22.39 3.51
CA TRP A 314 16.35 22.10 2.61
C TRP A 314 17.68 22.35 3.32
N LYS A 315 17.88 23.57 3.85
CA LYS A 315 19.13 23.94 4.52
C LYS A 315 19.41 23.07 5.76
N SER A 316 18.37 22.71 6.51
CA SER A 316 18.49 21.90 7.73
C SER A 316 18.88 20.46 7.42
N VAL A 317 18.33 19.89 6.35
CA VAL A 317 18.66 18.55 5.85
C VAL A 317 20.08 18.54 5.28
N GLU A 318 20.47 19.54 4.47
CA GLU A 318 21.84 19.65 3.94
C GLU A 318 22.88 19.78 5.06
N ASN A 319 22.59 20.58 6.10
CA ASN A 319 23.46 20.68 7.28
C ASN A 319 23.60 19.34 8.01
N ALA A 320 22.50 18.56 8.12
CA ALA A 320 22.53 17.23 8.72
C ALA A 320 23.30 16.23 7.85
N ALA A 321 23.15 16.29 6.52
CA ALA A 321 23.89 15.46 5.58
C ALA A 321 25.40 15.75 5.63
N ALA A 322 25.78 17.02 5.70
CA ALA A 322 27.17 17.42 5.92
C ALA A 322 27.70 16.94 7.28
N TYR A 323 26.85 16.89 8.31
CA TYR A 323 27.23 16.39 9.63
C TYR A 323 27.61 14.91 9.63
N VAL A 324 27.03 14.10 8.72
CA VAL A 324 27.41 12.68 8.52
C VAL A 324 28.88 12.55 8.12
N GLN A 325 29.47 13.55 7.46
CA GLN A 325 30.86 13.51 7.00
C GLN A 325 31.87 13.67 8.14
N LYS A 326 31.42 13.97 9.37
CA LYS A 326 32.32 14.11 10.52
C LYS A 326 32.67 12.74 11.13
N PRO A 327 33.91 12.56 11.62
CA PRO A 327 34.30 11.32 12.30
C PRO A 327 33.36 10.96 13.45
N GLY A 328 32.93 9.71 13.51
CA GLY A 328 32.09 9.18 14.59
C GLY A 328 30.60 9.51 14.50
N ILE A 329 30.14 10.22 13.46
CA ILE A 329 28.72 10.54 13.29
C ILE A 329 28.00 9.51 12.42
N THR A 330 27.02 8.82 13.01
CA THR A 330 26.15 7.90 12.25
C THR A 330 25.05 8.68 11.54
N ARG A 331 24.50 8.09 10.46
CA ARG A 331 23.30 8.63 9.77
C ARG A 331 22.11 8.81 10.71
N LYS A 332 21.95 7.94 11.70
CA LYS A 332 20.91 8.04 12.73
C LYS A 332 21.10 9.29 13.60
N HIS A 333 22.33 9.56 14.05
CA HIS A 333 22.64 10.77 14.82
C HIS A 333 22.42 12.04 13.98
N ALA A 334 22.84 12.04 12.71
CA ALA A 334 22.58 13.15 11.80
C ALA A 334 21.07 13.35 11.56
N SER A 335 20.31 12.28 11.34
CA SER A 335 18.85 12.34 11.13
C SER A 335 18.14 12.97 12.32
N ASN A 336 18.55 12.61 13.55
CA ASN A 336 17.97 13.20 14.77
C ASN A 336 18.27 14.70 14.90
N SER A 337 19.36 15.19 14.31
CA SER A 337 19.75 16.61 14.36
C SER A 337 18.89 17.52 13.48
N VAL A 338 18.12 16.96 12.53
CA VAL A 338 17.32 17.74 11.58
C VAL A 338 16.33 18.66 12.29
N SER A 339 15.62 18.17 13.32
CA SER A 339 14.67 18.97 14.10
C SER A 339 15.30 20.21 14.73
N GLY A 340 16.44 20.05 15.43
CA GLY A 340 17.16 21.17 16.03
C GLY A 340 17.83 22.09 14.99
N ASN A 341 18.17 21.57 13.81
CA ASN A 341 18.64 22.41 12.71
C ASN A 341 17.51 23.30 12.16
N ILE A 342 16.28 22.78 12.04
CA ILE A 342 15.12 23.56 11.60
C ILE A 342 14.90 24.75 12.53
N GLU A 343 14.83 24.53 13.84
CA GLU A 343 14.70 25.62 14.83
C GLU A 343 15.84 26.64 14.71
N ARG A 344 17.09 26.16 14.60
CA ARG A 344 18.26 27.03 14.52
C ARG A 344 18.25 27.88 13.25
N VAL A 345 17.90 27.29 12.11
CA VAL A 345 17.83 28.01 10.82
C VAL A 345 16.68 29.01 10.85
N PHE A 346 15.49 28.60 11.34
CA PHE A 346 14.34 29.48 11.51
C PHE A 346 14.70 30.70 12.39
N ASN A 347 15.27 30.49 13.57
CA ASN A 347 15.65 31.58 14.49
C ASN A 347 16.65 32.56 13.87
N LYS A 348 17.57 32.08 13.02
CA LYS A 348 18.51 32.95 12.30
C LYS A 348 17.82 33.81 11.24
N ILE A 349 16.84 33.26 10.54
CA ILE A 349 16.05 34.03 9.56
C ILE A 349 15.16 35.03 10.29
N TYR A 350 14.47 34.59 11.35
CA TYR A 350 13.54 35.42 12.12
C TYR A 350 14.24 36.58 12.84
N SER A 351 15.43 36.35 13.40
CA SER A 351 16.27 37.41 14.00
C SER A 351 16.88 38.38 12.98
N GLY A 352 16.68 38.16 11.67
CA GLY A 352 17.30 38.95 10.61
C GLY A 352 18.80 38.66 10.42
N SER A 353 19.36 37.68 11.14
CA SER A 353 20.75 37.29 10.97
C SER A 353 21.02 36.71 9.58
N TRP A 354 20.03 36.01 9.01
CA TRP A 354 20.06 35.43 7.66
C TRP A 354 18.96 36.02 6.79
N SER A 355 19.21 36.09 5.47
CA SER A 355 18.23 36.60 4.50
C SER A 355 17.00 35.70 4.43
N HIS A 356 15.83 36.32 4.21
CA HIS A 356 14.57 35.63 4.02
C HIS A 356 14.50 35.07 2.58
N ASN A 357 15.10 33.90 2.38
CA ASN A 357 15.06 33.22 1.10
C ASN A 357 13.76 32.43 0.98
N LYS A 358 13.09 32.58 -0.17
CA LYS A 358 11.91 31.79 -0.52
C LYS A 358 12.28 30.75 -1.56
N SER A 359 11.80 29.53 -1.38
CA SER A 359 11.87 28.51 -2.41
C SER A 359 10.72 28.67 -3.40
N PHE A 360 10.99 28.34 -4.66
CA PHE A 360 9.96 28.06 -5.64
C PHE A 360 9.39 26.66 -5.44
N ARG A 361 8.19 26.42 -5.97
CA ARG A 361 7.58 25.08 -5.93
C ARG A 361 8.44 24.12 -6.77
N ASP A 362 8.72 22.97 -6.19
CA ASP A 362 9.46 21.90 -6.85
C ASP A 362 8.50 21.17 -7.81
N ALA A 363 8.92 20.92 -9.05
CA ALA A 363 8.10 20.18 -10.02
C ALA A 363 7.79 18.75 -9.56
N SER A 364 8.62 18.17 -8.67
CA SER A 364 8.37 16.88 -8.02
C SER A 364 7.39 16.95 -6.84
N HIS A 365 6.98 18.15 -6.43
CA HIS A 365 5.95 18.42 -5.41
C HIS A 365 4.89 19.37 -5.97
N PRO A 366 4.12 18.93 -6.98
CA PRO A 366 3.07 19.76 -7.56
C PRO A 366 2.02 20.11 -6.50
N GLN A 367 1.32 21.21 -6.75
CA GLN A 367 0.20 21.61 -5.90
C GLN A 367 -0.90 20.55 -5.95
N SER A 368 -1.43 20.17 -4.79
CA SER A 368 -2.51 19.20 -4.69
C SER A 368 -3.87 19.80 -5.04
N ALA A 369 -4.85 18.96 -5.39
CA ALA A 369 -6.22 19.39 -5.67
C ALA A 369 -6.82 20.17 -4.50
N MET A 370 -6.65 19.66 -3.29
CA MET A 370 -7.14 20.32 -2.08
C MET A 370 -6.45 21.66 -1.84
N ALA A 371 -5.13 21.77 -2.03
CA ALA A 371 -4.43 23.04 -1.85
C ALA A 371 -4.93 24.10 -2.85
N LYS A 372 -5.10 23.72 -4.12
CA LYS A 372 -5.65 24.59 -5.16
C LYS A 372 -7.07 25.07 -4.84
N ILE A 373 -7.94 24.17 -4.37
CA ILE A 373 -9.33 24.53 -4.03
C ILE A 373 -9.38 25.39 -2.76
N PHE A 374 -8.69 24.99 -1.69
CA PHE A 374 -8.75 25.67 -0.39
C PHE A 374 -8.04 27.02 -0.38
N PHE A 375 -7.03 27.21 -1.24
CA PHE A 375 -6.28 28.45 -1.29
C PHE A 375 -6.58 29.25 -2.56
N ASP A 376 -6.32 28.68 -3.72
CA ASP A 376 -6.34 29.47 -4.96
C ASP A 376 -7.76 29.82 -5.37
N TYR A 377 -8.68 28.88 -5.29
CA TYR A 377 -10.08 29.16 -5.61
C TYR A 377 -10.80 29.97 -4.54
N VAL A 378 -10.42 29.85 -3.26
CA VAL A 378 -11.05 30.62 -2.17
C VAL A 378 -10.53 32.05 -2.12
N PHE A 379 -9.23 32.27 -2.31
CA PHE A 379 -8.58 33.58 -2.18
C PHE A 379 -8.30 34.27 -3.53
N GLY A 380 -8.43 33.55 -4.65
CA GLY A 380 -8.12 34.10 -5.98
C GLY A 380 -6.63 34.35 -6.21
N VAL A 381 -5.76 33.60 -5.52
CA VAL A 381 -4.30 33.77 -5.57
C VAL A 381 -3.67 32.45 -5.96
N ASP A 382 -2.90 32.45 -7.04
CA ASP A 382 -2.17 31.27 -7.51
C ASP A 382 -1.16 30.79 -6.46
N ASP A 383 -1.22 29.49 -6.17
CA ASP A 383 -0.43 28.80 -5.15
C ASP A 383 -0.42 29.52 -3.78
N GLY A 384 -1.59 30.02 -3.37
CA GLY A 384 -1.75 30.89 -2.21
C GLY A 384 -1.27 30.22 -0.92
N GLY A 385 -1.55 28.93 -0.78
CA GLY A 385 -1.16 28.12 0.38
C GLY A 385 0.36 27.96 0.53
N PHE A 386 1.12 28.12 -0.56
CA PHE A 386 2.57 27.97 -0.55
C PHE A 386 3.31 29.28 -0.30
N HIS A 387 2.79 30.37 -0.88
CA HIS A 387 3.45 31.67 -0.88
C HIS A 387 3.08 32.56 0.31
N TYR A 388 1.96 32.29 0.98
CA TYR A 388 1.44 33.12 2.05
C TYR A 388 1.19 32.31 3.33
N THR A 389 1.36 32.96 4.47
CA THR A 389 0.88 32.44 5.77
C THR A 389 -0.64 32.52 5.81
N ILE A 390 -1.28 31.63 6.57
CA ILE A 390 -2.73 31.67 6.80
C ILE A 390 -3.20 33.04 7.30
N ASP A 391 -2.46 33.65 8.24
CA ASP A 391 -2.84 34.97 8.77
C ASP A 391 -2.89 36.05 7.68
N LYS A 392 -1.86 36.14 6.83
CA LYS A 392 -1.85 37.04 5.67
C LYS A 392 -3.03 36.82 4.72
N LEU A 393 -3.39 35.57 4.43
CA LEU A 393 -4.54 35.25 3.57
C LEU A 393 -5.88 35.60 4.23
N PHE A 394 -5.99 35.42 5.54
CA PHE A 394 -7.25 35.60 6.28
C PHE A 394 -7.48 37.07 6.66
N SER A 395 -6.41 37.84 6.90
CA SER A 395 -6.47 39.22 7.38
C SER A 395 -7.39 40.16 6.58
N PRO A 396 -7.45 40.11 5.23
CA PRO A 396 -8.32 41.02 4.46
C PRO A 396 -9.81 40.77 4.71
N TYR A 397 -10.18 39.54 5.09
CA TYR A 397 -11.57 39.11 5.25
C TYR A 397 -12.06 39.17 6.70
N ARG A 398 -11.16 39.20 7.69
CA ARG A 398 -11.53 39.43 9.10
C ARG A 398 -12.08 40.83 9.34
N SER A 399 -11.60 41.82 8.59
CA SER A 399 -11.93 43.25 8.77
C SER A 399 -13.23 43.70 8.07
N GLN A 400 -13.77 42.90 7.14
CA GLN A 400 -15.00 43.23 6.40
C GLN A 400 -16.28 43.17 7.24
N LYS A 401 -16.21 42.70 8.50
CA LYS A 401 -17.34 42.73 9.44
C LYS A 401 -17.55 44.10 10.13
N ALA A 402 -16.63 45.06 9.96
CA ALA A 402 -16.69 46.36 10.64
C ALA A 402 -17.30 47.50 9.79
N LEU A 403 -17.65 47.25 8.53
CA LEU A 403 -18.20 48.28 7.62
C LEU A 403 -19.42 47.75 6.87
N GLU A 404 -20.47 47.36 7.61
CA GLU A 404 -21.81 47.63 7.10
C GLU A 404 -22.06 49.14 7.28
N PRO A 405 -22.43 49.88 6.22
CA PRO A 405 -22.73 51.29 6.36
C PRO A 405 -24.01 51.43 7.19
N ILE A 406 -23.86 51.92 8.43
CA ILE A 406 -24.99 52.49 9.17
C ILE A 406 -25.49 53.66 8.32
N SER A 407 -26.63 53.44 7.66
CA SER A 407 -27.40 54.48 6.99
C SER A 407 -27.70 55.59 8.00
N TYR A 408 -27.12 56.77 7.77
CA TYR A 408 -27.37 58.01 8.53
C TYR A 408 -28.75 58.63 8.24
N ALA A 409 -29.81 57.80 8.15
CA ALA A 409 -31.17 58.26 7.88
C ALA A 409 -32.15 58.06 9.04
N ALA A 410 -31.73 57.54 10.19
CA ALA A 410 -32.66 57.20 11.28
C ALA A 410 -32.21 57.63 12.69
N LEU A 411 -31.64 58.83 12.84
CA LEU A 411 -31.50 59.48 14.15
C LEU A 411 -32.21 60.84 14.17
N GLY A 412 -33.52 60.77 13.98
CA GLY A 412 -34.45 61.78 14.49
C GLY A 412 -35.03 61.29 15.81
N ASN A 413 -34.86 62.09 16.86
CA ASN A 413 -35.57 62.04 18.14
C ASN A 413 -35.32 60.85 19.07
N ALA A 414 -34.40 61.00 20.02
CA ALA A 414 -34.66 60.61 21.41
C ALA A 414 -33.74 61.35 22.39
N ARG A 415 -34.39 61.91 23.40
CA ARG A 415 -33.92 62.79 24.48
C ARG A 415 -32.72 62.26 25.28
N SER A 416 -31.93 63.20 25.77
CA SER A 416 -30.92 63.02 26.81
C SER A 416 -31.47 62.33 28.05
N THR A 417 -30.80 61.29 28.53
CA THR A 417 -30.75 60.96 29.95
C THR A 417 -29.34 60.46 30.30
N ASN A 418 -28.70 61.18 31.22
CA ASN A 418 -27.49 60.77 31.94
C ASN A 418 -27.76 59.46 32.69
N TYR A 419 -26.80 58.55 32.83
CA TYR A 419 -26.45 57.89 34.10
C TYR A 419 -25.09 57.15 34.03
N SER A 420 -24.16 57.66 34.82
CA SER A 420 -23.17 57.04 35.73
C SER A 420 -22.64 55.62 35.53
N VAL A 421 -21.31 55.54 35.60
CA VAL A 421 -20.41 54.39 35.76
C VAL A 421 -20.55 53.72 37.15
N THR A 422 -20.34 52.40 37.23
CA THR A 422 -19.85 51.74 38.46
C THR A 422 -18.86 50.63 38.09
N ILE A 423 -17.61 50.76 38.56
CA ILE A 423 -16.53 49.78 38.43
C ILE A 423 -16.38 49.12 39.82
N ALA A 424 -16.45 47.79 39.88
CA ALA A 424 -16.15 47.02 41.08
C ALA A 424 -14.71 46.48 40.99
N LEU A 425 -13.86 46.90 41.94
CA LEU A 425 -12.53 46.36 42.20
C LEU A 425 -12.63 45.48 43.45
N ASP A 426 -12.35 44.19 43.32
CA ASP A 426 -12.23 43.26 44.45
C ASP A 426 -10.75 43.03 44.76
N ILE A 427 -10.30 43.59 45.89
CA ILE A 427 -9.01 43.28 46.53
C ILE A 427 -9.36 42.46 47.78
N LYS A 428 -8.88 41.21 47.85
CA LYS A 428 -8.87 40.43 49.10
C LYS A 428 -7.45 40.31 49.62
N GLN A 429 -7.22 40.91 50.79
CA GLN A 429 -6.17 40.52 51.73
C GLN A 429 -6.83 39.73 52.87
N SER A 430 -6.33 38.52 53.12
CA SER A 430 -6.30 37.81 54.40
C SER A 430 -5.33 36.64 54.24
#